data_AF-A0A969PWN0-F1
#
_entry.id   AF-A0A969PWN0-F1
#
_cell.length_a   1.000
_cell.length_b   1.000
_cell.length_c   1.000
_cell.angle_alpha   90.00
_cell.angle_beta   90.00
_cell.angle_gamma   90.00
#
_symmetry.space_group_name_H-M   'P 1'
#
loop_
_entity.id
_entity.type
_entity.pdbx_description
1 polymer ?
#
loop_
_entity_poly.entity_id
_entity_poly.type
_entity_poly.pdbx_seq_one_letter_code
_entity_poly.pdbx_strand_id
1 'polypeptide(L)' 'MKPESDFSQGRRGAIEPIQSGKTRITIALDDDILEWFRNRVRASGGGDYQTLLNQALHEYIQNRAEQP' A
#
# COMPACT_ATOMS: atom_id res chain seq x y z
N MET A 1 21.66 -6.36 -18.33
CA MET A 1 20.27 -6.11 -18.78
C MET A 1 19.41 -7.26 -18.31
N LYS A 2 18.36 -6.99 -17.52
CA LYS A 2 17.41 -8.02 -17.07
C LYS A 2 16.24 -8.05 -18.07
N PRO A 3 15.74 -9.24 -18.46
CA PRO A 3 14.69 -9.34 -19.46
C PRO A 3 13.40 -8.70 -18.92
N GLU A 4 12.83 -7.80 -19.72
CA GLU A 4 11.56 -7.14 -19.44
C GLU A 4 10.44 -8.17 -19.44
N SER A 5 9.72 -8.27 -18.31
CA SER A 5 8.58 -9.18 -18.19
C SER A 5 7.41 -8.66 -19.02
N ASP A 6 6.99 -9.43 -20.02
CA ASP A 6 5.79 -9.16 -20.82
C ASP A 6 4.53 -9.49 -19.99
N PHE A 7 3.78 -8.46 -19.61
CA PHE A 7 2.53 -8.57 -18.85
C PHE A 7 1.27 -8.53 -19.74
N SER A 8 1.43 -8.75 -21.05
CA SER A 8 0.38 -8.58 -22.06
C SER A 8 -0.78 -9.58 -21.93
N GLN A 9 -0.64 -10.61 -21.07
CA GLN A 9 -1.66 -11.64 -20.81
C GLN A 9 -2.20 -11.61 -19.37
N GLY A 10 -1.87 -10.58 -18.58
CA GLY A 10 -2.40 -10.43 -17.22
C GLY A 10 -3.90 -10.14 -17.23
N ARG A 11 -4.74 -11.16 -16.99
CA ARG A 11 -6.16 -10.94 -16.66
C ARG A 11 -6.23 -10.18 -15.34
N ARG A 12 -6.83 -8.99 -15.34
CA ARG A 12 -7.23 -8.30 -14.11
C ARG A 12 -8.20 -9.22 -13.38
N GLY A 13 -7.74 -9.88 -12.32
CA GLY A 13 -8.59 -10.69 -11.45
C GLY A 13 -9.76 -9.88 -10.91
N ALA A 14 -10.78 -10.55 -10.38
CA ALA A 14 -11.93 -9.91 -9.77
C ALA A 14 -11.45 -8.81 -8.82
N ILE A 15 -11.87 -7.57 -9.08
CA ILE A 15 -11.59 -6.45 -8.19
C ILE A 15 -12.37 -6.79 -6.93
N GLU A 16 -11.69 -7.24 -5.87
CA GLU A 16 -12.35 -7.48 -4.60
C GLU A 16 -13.12 -6.20 -4.23
N PRO A 17 -14.40 -6.33 -3.84
CA PRO A 17 -15.20 -5.17 -3.45
C PRO A 17 -14.46 -4.43 -2.34
N ILE A 18 -14.39 -3.11 -2.46
CA ILE A 18 -13.72 -2.28 -1.47
C ILE A 18 -14.41 -2.53 -0.12
N GLN A 19 -13.62 -2.93 0.89
CA GLN A 19 -14.13 -3.14 2.24
C GLN A 19 -14.86 -1.87 2.71
N SER A 20 -16.04 -2.02 3.31
CA SER A 20 -16.82 -0.88 3.83
C SER A 20 -15.95 0.06 4.68
N GLY A 21 -16.05 1.37 4.40
CA GLY A 21 -15.27 2.40 5.08
C GLY A 21 -13.90 2.71 4.46
N LYS A 22 -13.48 1.99 3.41
CA LYS A 22 -12.29 2.32 2.63
C LYS A 22 -12.70 3.02 1.33
N THR A 23 -11.93 4.01 0.91
CA THR A 23 -12.12 4.72 -0.37
C THR A 23 -10.91 4.46 -1.24
N ARG A 24 -11.12 3.95 -2.47
CA ARG A 24 -10.04 3.80 -3.44
C ARG A 24 -9.70 5.17 -4.02
N ILE A 25 -8.45 5.58 -3.85
CA ILE A 25 -7.92 6.84 -4.37
C ILE A 25 -6.68 6.56 -5.22
N THR A 26 -6.40 7.46 -6.16
CA THR A 26 -5.11 7.51 -6.87
C THR A 26 -4.32 8.67 -6.28
N ILE A 27 -3.19 8.37 -5.63
CA ILE A 27 -2.29 9.37 -5.06
C ILE A 27 -0.87 9.10 -5.56
N ALA A 28 -0.09 10.16 -5.74
CA ALA A 28 1.34 10.04 -5.93
C ALA A 28 2.03 9.95 -4.55
N LEU A 29 2.92 8.98 -4.40
CA LEU A 29 3.77 8.80 -3.23
C LEU A 29 5.21 8.62 -3.72
N ASP A 30 6.17 9.07 -2.92
CA ASP A 30 7.58 8.82 -3.20
C ASP A 30 7.87 7.31 -3.25
N ASP A 31 8.74 6.93 -4.18
CA ASP A 31 9.11 5.53 -4.40
C ASP A 31 9.74 4.92 -3.15
N ASP A 32 10.63 5.65 -2.47
CA ASP A 32 11.28 5.22 -1.22
C ASP A 32 10.27 4.84 -0.12
N ILE A 33 9.19 5.62 0.02
CA ILE A 33 8.11 5.32 0.98
C ILE A 33 7.46 3.98 0.61
N LEU A 34 7.11 3.80 -0.68
CA LEU A 34 6.51 2.55 -1.14
C LEU A 34 7.45 1.35 -0.96
N GLU A 35 8.73 1.52 -1.29
CA GLU A 35 9.76 0.49 -1.11
C GLU A 35 9.92 0.10 0.36
N TRP A 36 9.94 1.07 1.26
CA TRP A 36 10.06 0.83 2.70
C TRP A 36 8.90 -0.04 3.23
N PHE A 37 7.66 0.33 2.92
CA PHE A 37 6.49 -0.44 3.36
C PHE A 37 6.43 -1.83 2.71
N ARG A 38 6.82 -1.96 1.42
CA ARG A 38 6.92 -3.25 0.72
C ARG A 38 7.95 -4.18 1.34
N ASN A 39 9.12 -3.64 1.69
CA ASN A 39 10.17 -4.41 2.34
C ASN A 39 9.74 -4.88 3.73
N ARG A 40 8.99 -4.04 4.46
CA ARG A 40 8.44 -4.39 5.77
C ARG A 40 7.45 -5.56 5.71
N VAL A 41 6.50 -5.57 4.77
CA VAL A 41 5.59 -6.73 4.62
C VAL A 41 6.29 -7.99 4.11
N ARG A 42 7.30 -7.85 3.24
CA ARG A 42 8.11 -8.99 2.79
C ARG A 42 8.86 -9.64 3.94
N ALA A 43 9.44 -8.83 4.84
CA ALA A 43 10.13 -9.31 6.04
C ALA A 43 9.19 -10.09 6.98
N SER A 44 7.92 -9.70 7.06
CA SER A 44 6.90 -10.37 7.88
C SER A 44 6.28 -11.63 7.24
N GLY A 45 6.81 -12.11 6.10
CA GLY A 45 6.30 -13.30 5.41
C GLY A 45 5.19 -13.03 4.40
N GLY A 46 5.03 -11.79 3.95
CA GLY A 46 3.97 -11.35 3.06
C GLY A 46 2.95 -10.45 3.75
N GLY A 47 2.07 -9.82 2.97
CA GLY A 47 1.04 -8.94 3.49
C GLY A 47 0.72 -7.75 2.59
N ASP A 48 -0.25 -6.96 3.02
CA ASP A 48 -0.74 -5.78 2.31
C ASP A 48 -0.05 -4.51 2.81
N TYR A 49 0.86 -3.96 2.00
CA TYR A 49 1.56 -2.72 2.34
C TYR A 49 0.60 -1.54 2.46
N GLN A 50 -0.56 -1.59 1.79
CA GLN A 50 -1.57 -0.54 1.87
C GLN A 50 -2.18 -0.47 3.28
N THR A 51 -2.37 -1.61 3.93
CA THR A 51 -2.84 -1.70 5.32
C THR A 51 -1.84 -1.07 6.29
N LEU A 52 -0.54 -1.36 6.16
CA LEU A 52 0.49 -0.73 6.99
C LEU A 52 0.58 0.77 6.76
N LEU A 53 0.52 1.21 5.51
CA LEU A 53 0.50 2.63 5.17
C LEU A 53 -0.71 3.33 5.81
N ASN A 54 -1.90 2.74 5.69
CA ASN A 54 -3.11 3.29 6.27
C ASN A 54 -3.03 3.36 7.80
N GLN A 55 -2.47 2.33 8.46
CA GLN A 55 -2.25 2.35 9.90
C GLN A 55 -1.31 3.48 10.32
N ALA A 56 -0.19 3.68 9.60
CA ALA A 56 0.74 4.76 9.88
C ALA A 56 0.07 6.15 9.72
N LEU A 57 -0.81 6.31 8.73
CA LEU A 57 -1.61 7.54 8.58
C LEU A 57 -2.58 7.74 9.74
N HIS A 58 -3.24 6.68 10.21
CA HIS A 58 -4.08 6.76 11.42
C HIS A 58 -3.28 7.16 12.65
N GLU A 59 -2.12 6.53 12.89
CA GLU A 59 -1.23 6.85 14.02
C GLU A 59 -0.76 8.31 13.95
N TYR A 60 -0.41 8.80 12.76
CA TYR A 60 -0.04 10.20 12.57
C TYR A 60 -1.19 11.16 12.92
N ILE A 61 -2.43 10.84 12.50
CA ILE A 61 -3.61 11.64 12.84
C ILE A 61 -3.86 11.63 14.34
N GLN A 62 -3.78 10.48 15.01
CA GLN A 62 -3.97 10.37 16.47
C GLN A 62 -2.92 11.20 17.21
N ASN A 63 -1.64 11.00 16.91
CA ASN A 63 -0.54 11.75 17.54
C ASN A 63 -0.69 13.28 17.34
N ARG A 64 -1.22 13.72 16.19
CA ARG A 64 -1.45 15.14 15.92
C ARG A 64 -2.71 15.68 16.57
N ALA A 65 -3.74 14.86 16.77
CA ALA A 65 -4.94 15.23 17.51
C ALA A 65 -4.68 15.31 19.03
N GLU A 66 -3.65 14.61 19.51
CA GLU A 66 -3.20 14.62 20.91
C GLU A 66 -2.23 15.77 21.24
N GLN A 67 -1.84 16.57 20.24
CA GLN A 67 -1.03 17.79 20.43
C GLN A 67 -1.96 19.03 20.37
N PRO A 68 -2.24 19.68 21.52
CA PRO A 68 -3.06 20.89 21.58
C PRO A 68 -2.38 22.12 20.95
#